data_AF-A0A2D4KHF2-F1
#
_entry.id   AF-A0A2D4KHF2-F1
#
_cell.length_a   1.000
_cell.length_b   1.000
_cell.length_c   1.000
_cell.angle_alpha   90.00
_cell.angle_beta   90.00
_cell.angle_gamma   90.00
#
_symmetry.space_group_name_H-M   'P 1'
#
loop_
_entity.id
_entity.type
_entity.pdbx_description
1 polymer ?
#
loop_
_entity_poly.entity_id
_entity_poly.type
_entity_poly.pdbx_seq_one_letter_code
_entity_poly.pdbx_strand_id
1 'polypeptide(L)'
;MALFSFEISEVVYQHESELLEMQKNQGTFYHMWWSCKEAQRYWRRIKKWLEEITAEQIEMKPEFFLLGISYRQFPKNIKYIILSCHIITAARLSYAQCWKQPDIPTEEMTIQNIANCVEMDKQTQALKDKESSEYYKSCC
;
A
#
# COMPACT_ATOMS: atom_id res chain seq x y z
N MET A 1 36.24 -28.30 -2.69
CA MET A 1 35.62 -28.11 -1.36
C MET A 1 35.90 -26.74 -0.76
N ALA A 2 37.14 -26.22 -0.82
CA ALA A 2 37.47 -24.89 -0.28
C ALA A 2 36.71 -23.70 -0.94
N LEU A 3 36.47 -23.75 -2.26
CA LEU A 3 35.73 -22.70 -2.98
C LEU A 3 34.25 -22.62 -2.56
N PHE A 4 33.62 -23.78 -2.31
CA PHE A 4 32.24 -23.86 -1.84
C PHE A 4 32.12 -23.32 -0.40
N SER A 5 33.10 -23.59 0.46
CA SER A 5 33.15 -23.01 1.80
C SER A 5 33.39 -21.49 1.79
N PHE A 6 34.14 -20.97 0.81
CA PHE A 6 34.36 -19.54 0.62
C PHE A 6 33.08 -18.83 0.16
N GLU A 7 32.38 -19.36 -0.84
CA GLU A 7 31.08 -18.84 -1.30
C GLU A 7 30.03 -18.83 -0.19
N ILE A 8 29.96 -19.88 0.63
CA ILE A 8 29.04 -19.92 1.77
C ILE A 8 29.43 -18.87 2.82
N SER A 9 30.72 -18.65 3.08
CA SER A 9 31.16 -17.61 4.01
C SER A 9 30.86 -16.20 3.50
N GLU A 10 30.96 -15.97 2.19
CA GLU A 10 30.68 -14.69 1.54
C GLU A 10 29.18 -14.41 1.50
N VAL A 11 28.35 -15.41 1.21
CA VAL A 11 26.87 -15.31 1.29
C VAL A 11 26.40 -15.04 2.73
N VAL A 12 27.01 -15.69 3.72
CA VAL A 12 26.70 -15.46 5.15
C VAL A 12 27.13 -14.05 5.57
N TYR A 13 28.30 -13.57 5.14
CA TYR A 13 28.77 -12.22 5.44
C TYR A 13 27.92 -11.14 4.77
N GLN A 14 27.53 -11.33 3.50
CA GLN A 14 26.59 -10.45 2.81
C GLN A 14 25.26 -10.39 3.59
N HIS A 15 24.71 -11.53 3.98
CA HIS A 15 23.45 -11.60 4.73
C HIS A 15 23.53 -10.93 6.10
N GLU A 16 24.65 -11.08 6.81
CA GLU A 16 24.89 -10.47 8.12
C GLU A 16 25.10 -8.95 8.02
N SER A 17 25.76 -8.48 6.95
CA SER A 17 25.91 -7.05 6.65
C SER A 17 24.58 -6.36 6.27
N GLU A 18 23.73 -7.06 5.50
CA GLU A 18 22.38 -6.59 5.17
C GLU A 18 21.49 -6.53 6.42
N LEU A 19 21.57 -7.52 7.32
CA LEU A 19 20.88 -7.51 8.63
C LEU A 19 21.35 -6.33 9.52
N LEU A 20 22.64 -5.99 9.48
CA LEU A 20 23.22 -4.89 10.26
C LEU A 20 22.82 -3.51 9.74
N GLU A 21 22.68 -3.34 8.42
CA GLU A 21 22.10 -2.13 7.82
C GLU A 21 20.61 -1.99 8.10
N MET A 22 19.86 -3.10 8.12
CA MET A 22 18.44 -3.11 8.51
C MET A 22 18.28 -2.63 9.96
N GLN A 23 19.19 -2.95 10.89
CA GLN A 23 19.15 -2.47 12.28
C GLN A 23 19.49 -0.98 12.45
N LYS A 24 20.39 -0.41 11.62
CA LYS A 24 20.74 1.02 11.69
C LYS A 24 19.69 1.94 11.08
N ASN A 25 18.93 1.48 10.10
CA ASN A 25 17.95 2.27 9.36
C ASN A 25 16.49 2.14 9.89
N GLN A 26 16.26 1.42 10.99
CA GLN A 26 14.93 1.18 11.57
C GLN A 26 14.17 2.45 12.01
N GLY A 27 14.81 3.62 12.00
CA GLY A 27 14.23 4.86 12.51
C GLY A 27 13.52 5.75 11.50
N THR A 28 13.65 5.53 10.18
CA THR A 28 13.07 6.47 9.20
C THR A 28 11.78 5.95 8.59
N PHE A 29 10.75 6.81 8.55
CA PHE A 29 9.44 6.52 7.92
C PHE A 29 9.61 5.96 6.49
N TYR A 30 10.49 6.59 5.70
CA TYR A 30 10.73 6.17 4.31
C TYR A 30 11.32 4.76 4.21
N HIS A 31 12.23 4.38 5.12
CA HIS A 31 12.80 3.04 5.11
C HIS A 31 11.76 1.98 5.46
N MET A 32 11.01 2.19 6.54
CA MET A 32 10.02 1.24 7.03
C MET A 32 8.85 1.04 6.05
N TRP A 33 8.43 2.11 5.36
CA TRP A 33 7.26 2.09 4.50
C TRP A 33 7.58 1.90 3.02
N TRP A 34 8.82 2.08 2.58
CA TRP A 34 9.16 2.00 1.16
C TRP A 34 10.49 1.33 0.88
N SER A 35 11.61 1.82 1.40
CA SER A 35 12.92 1.34 0.93
C SER A 35 13.32 -0.05 1.44
N CYS A 36 12.67 -0.56 2.50
CA CYS A 36 12.91 -1.90 3.01
C CYS A 36 12.49 -2.98 2.00
N LYS A 37 13.24 -4.10 1.95
CA LYS A 37 12.97 -5.23 1.04
C LYS A 37 11.56 -5.81 1.22
N GLU A 38 11.10 -5.87 2.47
CA GLU A 38 9.76 -6.37 2.82
C GLU A 38 8.65 -5.38 2.41
N ALA A 39 8.88 -4.07 2.61
CA ALA A 39 7.99 -3.02 2.10
C ALA A 39 7.87 -3.09 0.57
N GLN A 40 8.99 -3.20 -0.13
CA GLN A 40 9.04 -3.35 -1.59
C GLN A 40 8.31 -4.61 -2.08
N ARG A 41 8.34 -5.70 -1.31
CA ARG A 41 7.59 -6.93 -1.64
C ARG A 41 6.08 -6.70 -1.52
N TYR A 42 5.64 -6.04 -0.46
CA TYR A 42 4.24 -5.70 -0.26
C TYR A 42 3.71 -4.77 -1.38
N TRP A 43 4.40 -3.66 -1.65
CA TRP A 43 3.96 -2.71 -2.67
C TRP A 43 3.99 -3.28 -4.09
N ARG A 44 4.90 -4.20 -4.41
CA ARG A 44 4.88 -4.96 -5.68
C ARG A 44 3.61 -5.77 -5.84
N ARG A 45 3.11 -6.38 -4.77
CA ARG A 45 1.86 -7.13 -4.79
C ARG A 45 0.67 -6.22 -5.06
N ILE A 46 0.58 -5.11 -4.33
CA ILE A 46 -0.48 -4.11 -4.52
C ILE A 46 -0.45 -3.53 -5.94
N LYS A 47 0.75 -3.21 -6.46
CA LYS A 47 0.94 -2.81 -7.85
C LYS A 47 0.33 -3.83 -8.81
N LYS A 48 0.66 -5.12 -8.65
CA LYS A 48 0.14 -6.17 -9.53
C LYS A 48 -1.39 -6.22 -9.54
N TRP A 49 -2.03 -6.12 -8.38
CA TRP A 49 -3.50 -6.06 -8.30
C TRP A 49 -4.07 -4.84 -9.02
N LEU A 50 -3.44 -3.68 -8.87
CA LEU A 50 -3.87 -2.46 -9.56
C LEU A 50 -3.72 -2.59 -11.08
N GLU A 51 -2.62 -3.18 -11.56
CA GLU A 51 -2.38 -3.42 -12.99
C GLU A 51 -3.39 -4.44 -13.56
N GLU A 52 -3.73 -5.49 -12.81
CA GLU A 52 -4.76 -6.47 -13.20
C GLU A 52 -6.16 -5.84 -13.30
N ILE A 53 -6.50 -4.92 -12.39
CA ILE A 53 -7.82 -4.26 -12.36
C ILE A 53 -7.94 -3.17 -13.42
N THR A 54 -6.88 -2.39 -13.63
CA THR A 54 -6.88 -1.24 -14.55
C THR A 54 -6.46 -1.61 -15.97
N ALA A 55 -5.84 -2.78 -16.16
CA ALA A 55 -5.20 -3.20 -17.40
C ALA A 55 -4.13 -2.22 -17.93
N GLU A 56 -3.60 -1.35 -17.06
CA GLU A 56 -2.56 -0.37 -17.35
C GLU A 56 -1.30 -0.68 -16.54
N GLN A 57 -0.13 -0.35 -17.08
CA GLN A 57 1.12 -0.45 -16.33
C GLN A 57 1.26 0.74 -15.40
N ILE A 58 1.52 0.45 -14.12
CA ILE A 58 1.65 1.46 -13.08
C ILE A 58 3.12 1.60 -12.71
N GLU A 59 3.61 2.82 -12.58
CA GLU A 59 4.98 3.03 -12.15
C GLU A 59 5.12 2.88 -10.63
N MET A 60 6.20 2.26 -10.16
CA MET A 60 6.44 2.09 -8.73
C MET A 60 7.04 3.36 -8.13
N LYS A 61 6.18 4.36 -7.91
CA LYS A 61 6.55 5.66 -7.35
C LYS A 61 6.10 5.80 -5.89
N PRO A 62 6.99 6.13 -4.93
CA PRO A 62 6.61 6.29 -3.53
C PRO A 62 5.56 7.39 -3.33
N GLU A 63 5.60 8.46 -4.13
CA GLU A 63 4.62 9.56 -4.08
C GLU A 63 3.20 9.05 -4.33
N PHE A 64 3.07 8.06 -5.20
CA PHE A 64 1.80 7.44 -5.51
C PHE A 64 1.36 6.49 -4.39
N PHE A 65 2.20 5.54 -4.00
CA PHE A 65 1.83 4.49 -3.04
C PHE A 65 1.80 4.96 -1.59
N LEU A 66 2.61 5.94 -1.19
CA LEU A 66 2.66 6.46 0.18
C LEU A 66 1.81 7.71 0.37
N LEU A 67 1.83 8.63 -0.60
CA LEU A 67 1.18 9.94 -0.46
C LEU A 67 -0.15 10.03 -1.20
N GLY A 68 -0.39 9.17 -2.19
CA GLY A 68 -1.66 9.11 -2.93
C GLY A 68 -1.74 10.17 -4.00
N ILE A 69 -0.59 10.75 -4.34
CA ILE A 69 -0.51 11.82 -5.30
C ILE A 69 -0.44 11.18 -6.69
N SER A 70 -1.61 11.03 -7.31
CA SER A 70 -1.74 10.58 -8.70
C SER A 70 -1.58 11.77 -9.62
N TYR A 71 -0.38 11.96 -10.19
CA TYR A 71 -0.19 13.05 -11.15
C TYR A 71 -0.79 12.74 -12.52
N ARG A 72 -0.66 11.50 -13.04
CA ARG A 72 -1.12 11.11 -14.40
C ARG A 72 -1.30 9.59 -14.63
N GLN A 73 -1.27 8.77 -13.58
CA GLN A 73 -1.04 7.32 -13.71
C GLN A 73 -2.30 6.45 -13.73
N PHE A 74 -3.50 7.04 -13.70
CA PHE A 74 -4.74 6.27 -13.76
C PHE A 74 -5.47 6.40 -15.09
N PRO A 75 -6.22 5.35 -15.49
CA PRO A 75 -7.10 5.40 -16.63
C PRO A 75 -8.07 6.57 -16.49
N LYS A 76 -8.43 7.18 -17.63
CA LYS A 76 -9.41 8.29 -17.69
C LYS A 76 -10.80 7.92 -17.14
N ASN A 77 -11.03 6.64 -16.89
CA ASN A 77 -12.29 6.13 -16.39
C ASN A 77 -12.34 6.24 -14.86
N ILE A 78 -13.26 7.11 -14.40
CA ILE A 78 -13.50 7.48 -13.00
C ILE A 78 -13.71 6.27 -12.09
N LYS A 79 -14.34 5.19 -12.57
CA LYS A 79 -14.59 3.99 -11.77
C LYS A 79 -13.29 3.32 -11.30
N TYR A 80 -12.29 3.26 -12.17
CA TYR A 80 -10.99 2.67 -11.85
C TYR A 80 -10.16 3.56 -10.93
N ILE A 81 -10.29 4.89 -11.06
CA ILE A 81 -9.66 5.85 -10.14
C ILE A 81 -10.20 5.62 -8.72
N ILE A 82 -11.52 5.58 -8.56
CA ILE A 82 -12.17 5.36 -7.26
C ILE A 82 -11.73 4.02 -6.66
N LEU A 83 -11.85 2.93 -7.44
CA LEU A 83 -11.48 1.59 -6.97
C LEU A 83 -10.00 1.50 -6.56
N SER A 84 -9.10 2.07 -7.36
CA SER A 84 -7.67 2.05 -7.07
C SER A 84 -7.32 2.90 -5.85
N CYS A 85 -7.98 4.04 -5.66
CA CYS A 85 -7.84 4.85 -4.44
C CYS A 85 -8.26 4.06 -3.19
N HIS A 86 -9.37 3.30 -3.23
CA HIS A 86 -9.76 2.44 -2.11
C HIS A 86 -8.71 1.37 -1.82
N ILE A 87 -8.17 0.71 -2.86
CA ILE A 87 -7.14 -0.33 -2.70
C ILE A 87 -5.87 0.25 -2.06
N ILE A 88 -5.38 1.38 -2.56
CA ILE A 88 -4.18 2.03 -2.02
C ILE A 88 -4.41 2.49 -0.57
N THR A 89 -5.59 3.04 -0.28
CA THR A 89 -5.96 3.48 1.08
C THR A 89 -6.00 2.30 2.05
N ALA A 90 -6.65 1.21 1.65
CA ALA A 90 -6.71 0.00 2.46
C ALA A 90 -5.34 -0.64 2.65
N ALA A 91 -4.51 -0.67 1.60
CA ALA A 91 -3.15 -1.19 1.68
C ALA A 91 -2.30 -0.39 2.69
N ARG A 92 -2.40 0.94 2.66
CA ARG A 92 -1.76 1.79 3.68
C ARG A 92 -2.26 1.48 5.06
N LEU A 93 -3.58 1.32 5.23
CA LEU A 93 -4.17 1.03 6.54
C LEU A 93 -3.69 -0.31 7.08
N SER A 94 -3.65 -1.35 6.25
CA SER A 94 -3.11 -2.67 6.61
C SER A 94 -1.65 -2.59 7.01
N TYR A 95 -0.83 -1.88 6.22
CA TYR A 95 0.58 -1.68 6.53
C TYR A 95 0.77 -0.88 7.82
N ALA A 96 -0.08 0.14 8.05
CA ALA A 96 -0.15 0.93 9.27
C ALA A 96 -0.62 0.15 10.50
N GLN A 97 -1.33 -0.97 10.33
CA GLN A 97 -1.76 -1.81 11.45
C GLN A 97 -0.63 -2.76 11.88
N CYS A 98 0.15 -3.24 10.91
CA CYS A 98 1.28 -4.12 11.15
C CYS A 98 2.58 -3.37 11.53
N TRP A 99 2.64 -2.03 11.45
CA TRP A 99 3.88 -1.26 11.70
C TRP A 99 4.53 -1.44 13.08
N LYS A 100 3.80 -1.96 14.07
CA LYS A 100 4.32 -2.27 15.41
C LYS A 100 4.87 -3.70 15.53
N GLN A 101 4.68 -4.52 14.51
CA GLN A 101 5.15 -5.90 14.44
C GLN A 101 6.13 -6.03 13.27
N PRO A 102 7.09 -6.97 13.34
CA PRO A 102 8.04 -7.20 12.24
C PRO A 102 7.38 -7.82 10.99
N ASP A 103 6.11 -8.22 11.10
CA ASP A 103 5.40 -8.99 10.08
C ASP A 103 4.71 -8.09 9.04
N ILE A 104 4.75 -8.54 7.77
CA ILE A 104 4.01 -7.91 6.67
C ILE A 104 2.52 -8.23 6.81
N PRO A 105 1.60 -7.29 6.54
CA PRO A 105 0.17 -7.57 6.52
C PRO A 105 -0.21 -8.71 5.56
N THR A 106 -1.01 -9.64 6.07
CA THR A 106 -1.55 -10.76 5.29
C THR A 106 -2.54 -10.28 4.22
N GLU A 107 -2.79 -11.12 3.21
CA GLU A 107 -3.73 -10.83 2.13
C GLU A 107 -5.15 -10.60 2.65
N GLU A 108 -5.60 -11.44 3.59
CA GLU A 108 -6.92 -11.36 4.21
C GLU A 108 -7.13 -10.03 4.92
N MET A 109 -6.12 -9.53 5.65
CA MET A 109 -6.19 -8.22 6.30
C MET A 109 -6.30 -7.09 5.29
N THR A 110 -5.61 -7.19 4.15
CA THR A 110 -5.70 -6.20 3.08
C THR A 110 -7.09 -6.22 2.43
N ILE A 111 -7.65 -7.39 2.14
CA ILE A 111 -9.00 -7.53 1.59
C ILE A 111 -10.06 -7.00 2.56
N GLN A 112 -9.95 -7.29 3.86
CA GLN A 112 -10.87 -6.77 4.87
C GLN A 112 -10.83 -5.24 4.94
N ASN A 113 -9.64 -4.64 4.90
CA ASN A 113 -9.52 -3.18 4.89
C ASN A 113 -10.09 -2.56 3.60
N ILE A 114 -9.98 -3.24 2.45
CA ILE A 114 -10.64 -2.79 1.20
C ILE A 114 -12.16 -2.79 1.38
N ALA A 115 -12.72 -3.87 1.93
CA ALA A 115 -14.17 -3.96 2.19
C ALA A 115 -14.65 -2.85 3.14
N ASN A 116 -13.89 -2.58 4.20
CA ASN A 116 -14.17 -1.49 5.14
C ASN A 116 -14.14 -0.12 4.46
N CYS A 117 -13.15 0.14 3.60
CA CYS A 117 -13.07 1.39 2.84
C CYS A 117 -14.30 1.60 1.94
N VAL A 118 -14.76 0.54 1.26
CA VAL A 118 -15.96 0.61 0.42
C VAL A 118 -17.22 0.85 1.24
N GLU A 119 -17.34 0.21 2.41
CA GLU A 119 -18.52 0.36 3.26
C GLU A 119 -18.63 1.76 3.88
N MET A 120 -17.51 2.32 4.37
CA MET A 120 -17.47 3.69 4.87
C MET A 120 -17.83 4.72 3.79
N ASP A 121 -17.41 4.49 2.55
CA ASP A 121 -17.71 5.40 1.44
C ASP A 121 -19.22 5.42 1.13
N LYS A 122 -19.88 4.24 1.13
CA LYS A 122 -21.34 4.16 0.99
C LYS A 122 -22.08 4.92 2.10
N GLN A 123 -21.62 4.79 3.34
CA GLN A 123 -22.22 5.49 4.48
C GLN A 123 -22.02 7.01 4.35
N THR A 124 -20.84 7.44 3.92
CA THR A 124 -20.53 8.85 3.67
C THR A 124 -21.42 9.42 2.57
N GLN A 125 -21.65 8.67 1.48
CA GLN A 125 -22.57 9.07 0.42
C GLN A 125 -24.01 9.20 0.95
N ALA A 126 -24.48 8.21 1.72
CA ALA A 126 -25.81 8.24 2.30
C ALA A 126 -26.05 9.42 3.26
N LEU A 127 -25.00 9.88 3.97
CA LEU A 127 -25.07 11.08 4.80
C LEU A 127 -25.18 12.36 3.97
N LYS A 128 -24.38 12.49 2.89
CA LYS A 128 -24.44 13.64 1.97
C LYS A 128 -25.79 13.77 1.27
N ASP A 129 -26.37 12.63 0.87
CA ASP A 129 -27.68 12.60 0.21
C ASP A 129 -28.79 13.08 1.15
N LYS A 130 -28.71 12.73 2.45
CA LYS A 130 -29.64 13.20 3.48
C LYS A 130 -29.51 14.70 3.74
N GLU A 131 -28.28 15.20 3.91
CA GLU A 131 -27.99 16.62 4.12
C GLU A 131 -28.48 17.47 2.95
N SER A 132 -28.26 17.00 1.72
CA SER A 132 -28.77 17.66 0.51
C SER A 132 -30.31 17.68 0.49
N SER A 133 -30.97 16.57 0.84
CA SER A 133 -32.44 16.48 0.94
C SER A 133 -33.00 17.44 1.99
N GLU A 134 -32.34 17.56 3.14
CA GLU A 134 -32.77 18.45 4.24
C GLU A 134 -32.58 19.93 3.89
N TYR A 135 -31.49 20.28 3.20
CA TYR A 135 -31.25 21.63 2.69
C TYR A 135 -32.37 22.10 1.73
N TYR A 136 -32.76 21.26 0.77
CA TYR A 136 -33.86 21.60 -0.16
C TYR A 136 -35.24 21.62 0.52
N LYS A 137 -35.44 20.88 1.62
CA LYS A 137 -36.67 20.97 2.44
C LYS A 137 -36.70 22.22 3.31
N SER A 138 -35.55 22.76 3.71
CA SER A 138 -35.45 23.97 4.53
C SER A 138 -35.64 25.27 3.75
N CYS A 139 -35.54 25.23 2.42
CA CYS A 139 -35.60 26.41 1.55
C CYS A 139 -36.98 26.64 0.89
N CYS A 140 -37.98 25.80 1.21
CA CYS A 140 -39.38 25.93 0.78
C CYS A 140 -40.30 26.17 1.98
#